data_AF-A0A223CYQ9-F1
#
_entry.id   AF-A0A223CYQ9-F1
#
_cell.length_a   1.000
_cell.length_b   1.000
_cell.length_c   1.000
_cell.angle_alpha   90.00
_cell.angle_beta   90.00
_cell.angle_gamma   90.00
#
_symmetry.space_group_name_H-M   'P 1'
#
loop_
_entity.id
_entity.type
_entity.pdbx_description
1 polymer ?
#
loop_
_entity_poly.entity_id
_entity_poly.type
_entity_poly.pdbx_seq_one_letter_code
_entity_poly.pdbx_strand_id
1 'polypeptide(L)' 'MDKPGFFQNVVGMFKDPHTPRRDKLLIAGGIVYIISPIDLIPDFLFLVGYADDLACLVGTASLFYKTYNRYVKRNRIVG' A
#
# COMPACT_ATOMS: atom_id res chain seq x y z
N MET A 1 32.13 34.05 -15.06
CA MET A 1 31.86 32.60 -15.01
C MET A 1 30.64 32.41 -14.14
N ASP A 2 29.48 32.21 -14.75
CA ASP A 2 28.26 31.93 -14.00
C ASP A 2 28.38 30.55 -13.38
N LYS A 3 28.14 30.46 -12.07
CA LYS A 3 28.18 29.19 -11.36
C LYS A 3 26.99 28.34 -11.85
N PRO A 4 27.20 27.06 -12.16
CA PRO A 4 26.11 26.20 -12.59
C PRO A 4 25.03 26.14 -11.50
N GLY A 5 23.78 26.24 -11.92
CA GLY A 5 22.64 26.17 -11.01
C GLY A 5 22.54 24.81 -10.34
N PHE A 6 21.83 24.74 -9.21
CA PHE A 6 21.61 23.50 -8.46
C PHE A 6 21.19 22.31 -9.36
N PHE A 7 20.22 22.52 -10.25
CA PHE A 7 19.74 21.48 -11.17
C PHE A 7 20.80 21.00 -12.16
N GLN A 8 21.69 21.89 -12.63
CA GLN A 8 22.75 21.53 -13.57
C GLN A 8 23.80 20.64 -12.89
N ASN A 9 24.09 20.90 -11.62
CA ASN A 9 24.97 20.05 -10.83
C ASN A 9 24.35 18.67 -10.57
N VAL A 10 23.06 18.61 -10.22
CA VAL A 10 22.33 17.34 -10.06
C VAL A 10 22.33 16.54 -11.36
N VAL A 11 22.01 17.17 -12.49
CA VAL A 11 22.04 16.51 -13.81
C VAL A 11 23.47 16.07 -14.19
N GLY A 12 24.48 16.86 -13.83
CA GLY A 12 25.89 16.51 -13.99
C GLY A 12 26.25 15.24 -13.20
N MET A 13 25.81 15.12 -11.95
CA MET A 13 26.02 13.94 -11.11
C MET A 13 25.39 12.67 -11.72
N PHE A 14 24.23 12.78 -12.36
CA PHE A 14 23.63 11.63 -13.05
C PHE A 14 24.45 11.17 -14.27
N LYS A 15 25.07 12.11 -14.98
CA LYS A 15 25.91 11.85 -16.17
C LYS A 15 27.34 11.41 -15.82
N ASP A 16 27.83 11.73 -14.64
CA ASP A 16 29.18 11.38 -14.21
C ASP A 16 29.28 9.87 -13.87
N PRO A 17 30.18 9.12 -14.54
CA PRO A 17 30.40 7.70 -14.26
C PRO A 17 31.06 7.42 -12.89
N HIS A 18 31.72 8.41 -12.29
CA HIS A 18 32.34 8.30 -10.97
C HIS A 18 31.36 8.49 -9.81
N THR A 19 30.16 9.04 -10.09
CA THR A 19 29.14 9.18 -9.06
C THR A 19 28.59 7.79 -8.67
N PRO A 20 28.65 7.40 -7.39
CA PRO A 20 28.17 6.11 -6.93
C PRO A 20 26.71 5.86 -7.29
N ARG A 21 26.40 4.62 -7.72
CA ARG A 21 25.02 4.23 -8.09
C ARG A 21 24.02 4.43 -6.95
N ARG A 22 24.46 4.28 -5.69
CA ARG A 22 23.63 4.48 -4.50
C ARG A 22 23.11 5.91 -4.39
N ASP A 23 23.96 6.89 -4.66
CA ASP A 23 23.61 8.31 -4.52
C ASP A 23 22.63 8.72 -5.62
N LYS A 24 22.84 8.25 -6.85
CA LYS A 24 21.88 8.42 -7.96
C LYS A 24 20.52 7.83 -7.61
N LEU A 25 20.50 6.63 -6.99
CA LEU A 25 19.28 5.94 -6.58
C LEU A 25 18.54 6.69 -5.46
N LEU A 26 19.28 7.25 -4.49
CA LEU A 26 18.70 8.06 -3.40
C LEU A 26 18.08 9.35 -3.93
N ILE A 27 18.77 10.06 -4.83
CA ILE A 27 18.25 11.29 -5.44
C ILE A 27 17.01 10.97 -6.29
N ALA A 28 17.07 9.93 -7.13
CA ALA A 28 15.93 9.48 -7.94
C ALA A 28 14.75 9.05 -7.05
N GLY A 29 15.02 8.27 -5.99
CA GLY A 29 14.02 7.85 -5.01
C GLY A 29 13.38 9.02 -4.27
N GLY A 30 14.17 10.03 -3.89
CA GLY A 30 13.65 11.26 -3.29
C GLY A 30 12.76 12.06 -4.23
N ILE A 31 13.11 12.15 -5.52
CA ILE A 31 12.27 12.80 -6.54
C ILE A 31 10.96 12.03 -6.74
N VAL A 32 11.02 10.70 -6.88
CA VAL A 32 9.83 9.84 -7.00
C VAL A 32 8.94 9.99 -5.78
N TYR A 33 9.51 10.03 -4.58
CA TYR A 33 8.77 10.24 -3.34
C TYR A 33 8.10 11.61 -3.26
N ILE A 34 8.71 12.67 -3.80
CA ILE A 34 8.10 14.00 -3.87
C ILE A 34 6.95 14.04 -4.89
N ILE A 35 7.13 13.38 -6.05
CA ILE A 35 6.15 13.38 -7.14
C ILE A 35 4.94 12.50 -6.80
N SER A 36 5.18 11.30 -6.27
CA SER A 36 4.13 10.39 -5.83
C SER A 36 4.61 9.51 -4.67
N PRO A 37 4.44 9.98 -3.41
CA PRO A 37 4.73 9.17 -2.22
C PRO A 37 3.72 8.01 -2.03
N ILE A 38 2.64 8.01 -2.84
CA ILE A 38 1.35 7.37 -2.55
C ILE A 38 0.93 6.44 -3.70
N ASP A 39 1.74 6.15 -4.73
CA ASP A 39 1.34 5.10 -5.70
C ASP A 39 1.82 3.70 -5.26
N LEU A 40 3.06 3.57 -4.76
CA LEU A 40 3.65 2.27 -4.42
C LEU A 40 3.16 1.69 -3.07
N ILE A 41 2.93 2.55 -2.09
CA ILE A 41 2.49 2.15 -0.73
C ILE A 41 1.00 1.76 -0.72
N PRO A 42 0.09 2.54 -1.33
CA PRO A 42 -1.34 2.28 -1.30
C PRO A 42 -1.82 1.19 -2.24
N ASP A 43 -1.23 0.97 -3.42
CA ASP A 43 -1.61 -0.19 -4.26
C ASP A 43 -1.43 -1.51 -3.50
N PHE A 44 -0.38 -1.62 -2.70
CA PHE A 44 -0.10 -2.79 -1.86
C PHE A 44 -0.96 -2.84 -0.59
N LEU A 45 -1.14 -1.70 0.09
CA LEU A 45 -1.93 -1.62 1.34
C LEU A 45 -3.44 -1.74 1.11
N PHE A 46 -3.99 -1.18 0.03
CA PHE A 46 -5.42 -1.23 -0.26
C PHE A 46 -5.88 -2.68 -0.49
N LEU A 47 -5.13 -3.50 -1.24
CA LEU A 47 -5.48 -4.90 -1.47
C LEU A 47 -5.58 -5.72 -0.18
N VAL A 48 -4.71 -5.46 0.79
CA VAL A 48 -4.69 -6.20 2.07
C VAL A 48 -5.78 -5.71 3.02
N GLY A 49 -6.03 -4.39 3.09
CA GLY A 49 -7.06 -3.81 3.97
C GLY A 49 -8.48 -4.23 3.60
N TYR A 50 -8.85 -4.20 2.32
CA TYR A 50 -10.19 -4.62 1.90
C TYR A 50 -10.44 -6.12 2.05
N ALA A 51 -9.39 -6.94 1.90
CA ALA A 51 -9.50 -8.39 2.09
C ALA A 51 -9.81 -8.76 3.55
N ASP A 52 -9.22 -8.05 4.53
CA ASP A 52 -9.46 -8.28 5.96
C ASP A 52 -10.88 -7.89 6.36
N ASP A 53 -11.34 -6.70 5.94
CA ASP A 53 -12.70 -6.23 6.22
C ASP A 53 -13.78 -7.17 5.63
N LEU A 54 -13.58 -7.67 4.40
CA LEU A 54 -14.47 -8.65 3.77
C LEU A 54 -14.47 -9.99 4.51
N ALA A 55 -13.31 -10.47 4.93
CA ALA A 55 -13.19 -11.72 5.68
C ALA A 55 -13.92 -11.62 7.02
N CYS A 56 -13.80 -10.48 7.71
CA CYS A 56 -14.49 -10.20 8.97
C CYS A 56 -16.03 -10.18 8.80
N LEU A 57 -16.52 -9.53 7.74
CA LEU A 57 -17.95 -9.45 7.44
C LEU A 57 -18.55 -10.82 7.11
N VAL A 58 -17.90 -11.59 6.23
CA VAL A 58 -18.36 -12.94 5.85
C VAL A 58 -18.29 -13.91 7.03
N GLY A 59 -17.24 -13.82 7.84
CA GLY A 59 -17.07 -14.63 9.06
C GLY A 59 -18.20 -14.39 10.05
N THR A 60 -18.48 -13.12 10.35
CA THR A 60 -19.55 -12.72 11.28
C THR A 60 -20.93 -13.13 10.76
N ALA A 61 -21.21 -12.90 9.47
CA ALA A 61 -22.48 -13.31 8.86
C ALA A 61 -22.70 -14.84 8.89
N SER A 62 -21.63 -15.62 8.65
CA SER A 62 -21.68 -17.08 8.69
C SER A 62 -21.97 -17.61 10.10
N LEU A 63 -21.33 -17.02 11.12
CA LEU A 63 -21.58 -17.37 12.52
C LEU A 63 -22.99 -17.00 12.94
N PHE A 64 -23.46 -15.82 12.54
CA PHE A 64 -24.83 -15.38 12.78
C PHE A 64 -25.84 -16.34 12.15
N TYR A 65 -25.69 -16.67 10.86
CA TYR A 65 -26.57 -17.59 10.15
C TYR A 65 -26.61 -18.98 10.83
N LYS A 66 -25.44 -19.52 11.19
CA LYS A 66 -25.34 -20.80 11.90
C LYS A 66 -26.06 -20.76 13.25
N THR A 67 -25.94 -19.64 13.97
CA THR A 67 -26.57 -19.45 15.29
C THR A 67 -28.08 -19.30 15.17
N TYR A 68 -28.53 -18.47 14.23
CA TYR A 68 -29.94 -18.26 13.92
C TYR A 68 -30.62 -19.57 13.52
N ASN A 69 -30.05 -20.30 12.55
CA ASN A 69 -30.63 -21.55 12.09
C ASN A 69 -30.68 -22.61 13.20
N ARG A 70 -29.68 -22.66 14.09
CA ARG A 70 -29.68 -23.53 15.27
C ARG A 70 -30.79 -23.14 16.25
N TYR A 71 -31.02 -21.85 16.46
CA TYR A 71 -32.09 -21.36 17.33
C TYR A 71 -33.47 -21.75 16.77
N VAL A 72 -33.73 -21.44 15.50
CA VAL A 72 -35.00 -21.79 14.83
C VAL A 72 -35.23 -23.29 14.86
N LYS A 73 -34.22 -24.09 14.49
CA LYS A 73 -34.33 -25.55 14.52
C LYS A 73 -34.60 -26.06 15.93
N ARG A 74 -33.93 -25.54 16.97
CA ARG A 74 -34.16 -25.95 18.36
C ARG A 74 -35.58 -25.60 18.81
N ASN A 75 -36.05 -24.37 18.59
CA ASN A 75 -37.38 -23.94 19.01
C ASN A 75 -38.51 -24.61 18.24
N ARG A 76 -38.26 -25.12 17.04
CA ARG A 76 -39.23 -25.88 16.25
C ARG A 76 -39.37 -27.34 16.68
N ILE A 77 -38.47 -27.85 17.53
CA ILE A 77 -38.52 -29.22 18.08
C ILE A 77 -39.22 -29.24 19.46
N VAL A 78 -39.37 -28.09 20.12
CA VAL A 78 -39.99 -27.98 21.45
C VAL A 78 -41.44 -27.47 21.41
N GLY A 79 -41.99 -27.25 20.22
CA GLY A 79 -43.38 -26.85 19.99
C GLY A 79 -44.18 -27.91 19.26
#